data_AF-A0A3D1S044-F1
#
_entry.id   AF-A0A3D1S044-F1
#
_cell.length_a   1.000
_cell.length_b   1.000
_cell.length_c   1.000
_cell.angle_alpha   90.00
_cell.angle_beta   90.00
_cell.angle_gamma   90.00
#
_symmetry.space_group_name_H-M   'P 1'
#
loop_
_entity.id
_entity.type
_entity.pdbx_description
1 polymer ?
#
loop_
_entity_poly.entity_id
_entity_poly.type
_entity_poly.pdbx_seq_one_letter_code
_entity_poly.pdbx_strand_id
1 'polypeptide(L)'
;DRQVDLLGELLGFRHRAWFPNVRLRGGGEYGNGVLSHWRLTASENVDLTIAPKKRRSVLHVRIRVPVYSQKLSRPRSRTIHLFNAHLGLSGIERRMQLKRLLNSTSVTGISERIPLVIAGDLNDIWGMLGRLILHPAGFQGSQGTIRTFPAYTPVRPLDGFYVKGDLELLNLMPSRLKLARLASDHLPLVADLLVH
;
A
#
# COMPACT_ATOMS: atom_id res chain seq x y z
N ASP A 1 6.03 9.31 -19.27
CA ASP A 1 6.95 9.14 -18.13
C ASP A 1 6.66 9.96 -16.87
N ARG A 2 5.48 10.56 -16.70
CA ARG A 2 5.14 11.30 -15.45
C ARG A 2 3.71 11.07 -14.99
N GLN A 3 3.27 9.81 -14.99
CA GLN A 3 1.88 9.46 -14.60
C GLN A 3 1.53 9.94 -13.19
N VAL A 4 2.47 9.86 -12.24
CA VAL A 4 2.27 10.32 -10.86
C VAL A 4 2.08 11.84 -10.80
N ASP A 5 2.82 12.62 -11.58
CA ASP A 5 2.65 14.07 -11.62
C ASP A 5 1.32 14.45 -12.26
N LEU A 6 1.00 13.83 -13.41
CA LEU A 6 -0.26 14.06 -14.13
C LEU A 6 -1.49 13.74 -13.27
N LEU A 7 -1.52 12.57 -12.63
CA LEU A 7 -2.61 12.19 -11.74
C LEU A 7 -2.69 13.13 -10.53
N GLY A 8 -1.54 13.53 -9.97
CA GLY A 8 -1.50 14.45 -8.84
C GLY A 8 -2.04 15.83 -9.17
N GLU A 9 -1.75 16.34 -10.36
CA GLU A 9 -2.28 17.62 -10.85
C GLU A 9 -3.80 17.53 -11.09
N LEU A 10 -4.26 16.52 -11.83
CA LEU A 10 -5.68 16.34 -12.15
C LEU A 10 -6.56 16.12 -10.91
N LEU A 11 -6.04 15.44 -9.89
CA LEU A 11 -6.78 15.08 -8.67
C LEU A 11 -6.49 16.02 -7.49
N GLY A 12 -5.62 17.02 -7.66
CA GLY A 12 -5.26 17.95 -6.59
C GLY A 12 -4.43 17.33 -5.45
N PHE A 13 -3.75 16.21 -5.69
CA PHE A 13 -2.82 15.60 -4.74
C PHE A 13 -1.45 16.30 -4.81
N ARG A 14 -1.29 17.35 -4.00
CA ARG A 14 -0.09 18.22 -3.98
C ARG A 14 1.16 17.53 -3.45
N HIS A 15 1.02 16.44 -2.71
CA HIS A 15 2.16 15.71 -2.15
C HIS A 15 2.26 14.35 -2.82
N ARG A 16 3.45 14.02 -3.33
CA ARG A 16 3.66 12.81 -4.12
C ARG A 16 5.06 12.26 -3.94
N ALA A 17 5.18 10.95 -4.01
CA ALA A 17 6.44 10.22 -4.07
C ALA A 17 6.34 9.13 -5.14
N TRP A 18 7.41 8.93 -5.88
CA TRP A 18 7.53 7.93 -6.93
C TRP A 18 8.90 7.26 -6.84
N PHE A 19 8.93 5.95 -6.98
CA PHE A 19 10.18 5.21 -7.10
C PHE A 19 10.10 4.18 -8.24
N PRO A 20 10.96 4.29 -9.28
CA PRO A 20 10.98 3.33 -10.38
C PRO A 20 11.69 2.03 -9.96
N ASN A 21 11.03 0.89 -10.17
CA ASN A 21 11.56 -0.42 -9.81
C ASN A 21 12.21 -1.14 -10.98
N VAL A 22 11.63 -1.00 -12.18
CA VAL A 22 12.06 -1.71 -13.38
C VAL A 22 12.02 -0.77 -14.57
N ARG A 23 13.11 -0.78 -15.33
CA ARG A 23 13.22 -0.10 -16.63
C ARG A 23 12.83 -1.08 -17.74
N LEU A 24 11.99 -0.64 -18.66
CA LEU A 24 11.53 -1.46 -19.78
C LEU A 24 12.51 -1.37 -20.96
N ARG A 25 12.65 -2.47 -21.70
CA ARG A 25 13.37 -2.46 -22.98
C ARG A 25 12.51 -1.68 -23.98
N GLY A 26 13.05 -0.59 -24.52
CA GLY A 26 12.31 0.34 -25.39
C GLY A 26 11.93 1.67 -24.73
N GLY A 27 12.31 1.89 -23.46
CA GLY A 27 12.02 3.12 -22.72
C GLY A 27 10.83 2.98 -21.76
N GLY A 28 10.77 3.88 -20.78
CA GLY A 28 9.78 3.86 -19.72
C GLY A 28 10.16 3.01 -18.50
N GLU A 29 9.49 3.28 -17.39
CA GLU A 29 9.73 2.65 -16.10
C GLU A 29 8.40 2.34 -15.42
N TYR A 30 8.35 1.27 -14.63
CA TYR A 30 7.26 1.03 -13.70
C TYR A 30 7.80 0.83 -12.29
N GLY A 31 6.97 1.14 -11.30
CA GLY A 31 7.38 1.32 -9.92
C GLY A 31 6.21 1.62 -9.01
N ASN A 32 6.51 2.07 -7.80
CA ASN A 32 5.52 2.39 -6.78
C ASN A 32 5.34 3.90 -6.69
N GLY A 33 4.08 4.35 -6.63
CA GLY A 33 3.73 5.76 -6.45
C GLY A 33 2.78 5.95 -5.27
N VAL A 34 2.95 7.04 -4.53
CA VAL A 34 2.01 7.47 -3.49
C VAL A 34 1.65 8.93 -3.74
N LEU A 35 0.36 9.23 -3.75
CA LEU A 35 -0.20 10.57 -3.92
C LEU A 35 -1.07 10.89 -2.70
N SER A 36 -1.01 12.13 -2.20
CA SER A 36 -1.75 12.54 -1.01
C SER A 36 -2.13 14.03 -1.03
N HIS A 37 -3.28 14.35 -0.43
CA HIS A 37 -3.62 15.72 -0.06
C HIS A 37 -2.85 16.20 1.17
N TRP A 38 -2.36 15.27 2.00
CA TRP A 38 -1.62 15.59 3.22
C TRP A 38 -0.11 15.54 3.00
N ARG A 39 0.61 16.30 3.82
CA ARG A 39 2.06 16.46 3.68
C ARG A 39 2.78 15.13 3.86
N LEU A 40 3.57 14.75 2.86
CA LEU A 40 4.59 13.73 2.98
C LEU A 40 5.78 14.33 3.74
N THR A 41 6.13 13.75 4.89
CA THR A 41 7.23 14.22 5.76
C THR A 41 8.53 13.45 5.54
N ALA A 42 8.44 12.25 4.98
CA ALA A 42 9.58 11.45 4.54
C ALA A 42 9.13 10.46 3.45
N SER A 43 10.07 10.04 2.61
CA SER A 43 9.90 8.94 1.66
C SER A 43 11.20 8.18 1.52
N GLU A 44 11.12 6.85 1.54
CA GLU A 44 12.25 5.96 1.29
C GLU A 44 11.79 4.73 0.51
N ASN A 45 12.72 4.09 -0.19
CA ASN A 45 12.44 2.85 -0.92
C ASN A 45 13.16 1.68 -0.26
N VAL A 46 12.40 0.66 0.14
CA VAL A 46 12.92 -0.56 0.75
C VAL A 46 13.04 -1.65 -0.31
N ASP A 47 14.27 -2.09 -0.59
CA ASP A 47 14.52 -3.16 -1.55
C ASP A 47 14.07 -4.53 -1.00
N LEU A 48 13.18 -5.18 -1.74
CA LEU A 48 12.65 -6.52 -1.46
C LEU A 48 13.11 -7.54 -2.50
N THR A 49 14.11 -7.22 -3.32
CA THR A 49 14.58 -8.11 -4.38
C THR A 49 15.18 -9.39 -3.78
N ILE A 50 14.69 -10.55 -4.25
CA ILE A 50 15.23 -11.87 -3.94
C ILE A 50 15.87 -12.42 -5.22
N ALA A 51 17.19 -12.34 -5.35
CA ALA A 51 17.89 -12.78 -6.54
C ALA A 51 17.65 -14.28 -6.82
N PRO A 52 17.53 -14.71 -8.10
CA PRO A 52 17.66 -13.93 -9.34
C PRO A 52 16.33 -13.33 -9.86
N LYS A 53 15.30 -13.17 -9.01
CA LYS A 53 13.97 -12.69 -9.43
C LYS A 53 13.98 -11.21 -9.84
N LYS A 54 12.89 -10.80 -10.50
CA LYS A 54 12.66 -9.39 -10.88
C LYS A 54 12.76 -8.49 -9.66
N ARG A 55 13.25 -7.26 -9.87
CA ARG A 55 13.31 -6.25 -8.81
C ARG A 55 11.93 -5.97 -8.23
N ARG A 56 11.88 -5.87 -6.91
CA ARG A 56 10.68 -5.55 -6.13
C ARG A 56 11.08 -4.66 -4.97
N SER A 57 10.22 -3.72 -4.64
CA SER A 57 10.43 -2.82 -3.52
C SER A 57 9.13 -2.46 -2.85
N VAL A 58 9.27 -1.79 -1.71
CA VAL A 58 8.21 -1.03 -1.07
C VAL A 58 8.58 0.44 -1.08
N LEU A 59 7.68 1.29 -1.58
CA LEU A 59 7.78 2.72 -1.35
C LEU A 59 7.15 3.03 0.02
N HIS A 60 7.99 3.34 0.99
CA HIS A 60 7.60 3.76 2.32
C HIS A 60 7.51 5.29 2.36
N VAL A 61 6.34 5.82 2.71
CA VAL A 61 6.18 7.26 2.97
C VAL A 61 5.57 7.49 4.35
N ARG A 62 5.92 8.63 4.94
CA ARG A 62 5.27 9.11 6.16
C ARG A 62 4.37 10.27 5.79
N ILE A 63 3.09 10.17 6.12
CA ILE A 63 2.11 11.24 5.90
C ILE A 63 1.66 11.82 7.23
N ARG A 64 1.47 13.14 7.30
CA ARG A 64 0.95 13.82 8.49
C ARG A 64 -0.51 14.20 8.29
N VAL A 65 -1.41 13.49 8.95
CA VAL A 65 -2.87 13.62 8.81
C VAL A 65 -3.44 14.42 9.99
N PRO A 66 -4.31 15.42 9.75
CA PRO A 66 -5.04 16.08 10.82
C PRO A 66 -6.08 15.14 11.44
N VAL A 67 -6.14 15.10 12.76
CA VAL A 67 -7.12 14.34 13.55
C VAL A 67 -7.95 15.32 14.36
N TYR A 68 -9.25 15.28 14.13
CA TYR A 68 -10.23 16.13 14.78
C TYR A 68 -10.86 15.36 15.94
N SER A 69 -10.90 15.97 17.12
CA SER A 69 -11.58 15.42 18.28
C SER A 69 -12.46 16.48 18.90
N GLN A 70 -13.69 16.12 19.24
CA GLN A 70 -14.62 17.02 19.95
C GLN A 70 -14.08 17.47 21.31
N LYS A 71 -13.11 16.74 21.88
CA LYS A 71 -12.48 17.04 23.18
C LYS A 71 -11.29 17.99 23.10
N LEU A 72 -10.85 18.39 21.90
CA LEU A 72 -9.66 19.20 21.71
C LEU A 72 -9.99 20.51 21.02
N SER A 73 -9.56 21.64 21.60
CA SER A 73 -9.76 22.99 21.07
C SER A 73 -8.96 23.28 19.79
N ARG A 74 -8.00 22.41 19.43
CA ARG A 74 -7.21 22.49 18.18
C ARG A 74 -7.03 21.08 17.59
N PRO A 75 -7.08 20.93 16.25
CA PRO A 75 -6.79 19.65 15.61
C PRO A 75 -5.36 19.21 15.91
N ARG A 76 -5.19 17.95 16.31
CA ARG A 76 -3.87 17.31 16.40
C ARG A 76 -3.50 16.76 15.03
N SER A 77 -2.25 16.39 14.87
CA SER A 77 -1.81 15.65 13.68
C SER A 77 -1.17 14.33 14.07
N ARG A 78 -1.51 13.26 13.37
CA ARG A 78 -0.88 11.94 13.53
C ARG A 78 -0.03 11.64 12.30
N THR A 79 1.08 10.94 12.52
CA THR A 79 1.89 10.39 11.43
C THR A 79 1.38 9.00 11.10
N ILE A 80 1.14 8.73 9.82
CA ILE A 80 0.85 7.40 9.31
C ILE A 80 1.98 6.97 8.40
N HIS A 81 2.48 5.75 8.61
CA HIS A 81 3.47 5.12 7.75
C HIS A 81 2.75 4.28 6.69
N LEU A 82 2.92 4.63 5.42
CA LEU A 82 2.35 3.93 4.29
C LEU A 82 3.44 3.15 3.56
N PHE A 83 3.26 1.86 3.42
CA PHE A 83 4.15 0.95 2.70
C PHE A 83 3.43 0.47 1.43
N ASN A 84 3.66 1.17 0.31
CA ASN A 84 3.14 0.75 -1.00
C ASN A 84 4.02 -0.38 -1.57
N ALA A 85 3.48 -1.59 -1.58
CA ALA A 85 4.18 -2.81 -1.95
C ALA A 85 3.69 -3.33 -3.31
N HIS A 86 4.64 -3.77 -4.13
CA HIS A 86 4.38 -4.67 -5.25
C HIS A 86 5.26 -5.91 -5.00
N LEU A 87 4.65 -7.08 -4.80
CA LEU A 87 5.40 -8.30 -4.47
C LEU A 87 5.67 -9.20 -5.69
N GLY A 88 6.49 -10.24 -5.49
CA GLY A 88 6.82 -11.22 -6.51
C GLY A 88 5.68 -12.19 -6.83
N LEU A 89 5.83 -12.90 -7.95
CA LEU A 89 4.80 -13.84 -8.44
C LEU A 89 4.86 -15.22 -7.75
N SER A 90 6.00 -15.57 -7.13
CA SER A 90 6.13 -16.83 -6.39
C SER A 90 5.67 -16.70 -4.94
N GLY A 91 4.87 -17.66 -4.45
CA GLY A 91 4.40 -17.66 -3.05
C GLY A 91 5.52 -17.79 -2.01
N ILE A 92 6.65 -18.41 -2.35
CA ILE A 92 7.83 -18.44 -1.47
C ILE A 92 8.50 -17.07 -1.46
N GLU A 93 8.68 -16.48 -2.64
CA GLU A 93 9.27 -15.14 -2.82
C GLU A 93 8.49 -14.09 -2.02
N ARG A 94 7.15 -14.04 -2.15
CA ARG A 94 6.30 -13.10 -1.40
C ARG A 94 6.47 -13.21 0.11
N ARG A 95 6.54 -14.44 0.64
CA ARG A 95 6.76 -14.67 2.07
C ARG A 95 8.13 -14.17 2.51
N MET A 96 9.18 -14.41 1.72
CA MET A 96 10.52 -13.88 1.99
C MET A 96 10.55 -12.35 1.95
N GLN A 97 9.87 -11.76 0.97
CA GLN A 97 9.76 -10.30 0.80
C GLN A 97 9.08 -9.63 1.99
N LEU A 98 7.93 -10.14 2.41
CA LEU A 98 7.23 -9.61 3.59
C LEU A 98 8.05 -9.80 4.86
N LYS A 99 8.70 -10.95 5.06
CA LYS A 99 9.61 -11.13 6.21
C LYS A 99 10.77 -10.13 6.19
N ARG A 100 11.36 -9.89 5.02
CA ARG A 100 12.43 -8.89 4.85
C ARG A 100 11.95 -7.48 5.18
N LEU A 101 10.74 -7.11 4.74
CA LEU A 101 10.12 -5.83 5.09
C LEU A 101 9.90 -5.73 6.60
N LEU A 102 9.26 -6.72 7.22
CA LEU A 102 8.93 -6.72 8.65
C LEU A 102 10.18 -6.68 9.55
N ASN A 103 11.30 -7.22 9.09
CA ASN A 103 12.59 -7.17 9.80
C ASN A 103 13.46 -5.95 9.43
N SER A 104 13.01 -5.10 8.50
CA SER A 104 13.75 -3.89 8.11
C SER A 104 13.68 -2.83 9.20
N THR A 105 14.70 -1.98 9.28
CA THR A 105 14.73 -0.82 10.20
C THR A 105 13.57 0.15 9.96
N SER A 106 13.04 0.19 8.73
CA SER A 106 11.85 0.95 8.36
C SER A 106 10.59 0.50 9.10
N VAL A 107 10.54 -0.73 9.63
CA VAL A 107 9.40 -1.28 10.40
C VAL A 107 9.77 -1.51 11.86
N THR A 108 10.92 -2.11 12.15
CA THR A 108 11.31 -2.52 13.52
C THR A 108 11.59 -1.34 14.45
N GLY A 109 11.94 -0.16 13.91
CA GLY A 109 12.14 1.07 14.68
C GLY A 109 10.83 1.81 15.03
N ILE A 110 9.67 1.30 14.60
CA ILE A 110 8.38 1.97 14.79
C ILE A 110 7.69 1.40 16.05
N SER A 111 7.33 2.29 16.98
CA SER A 111 6.54 1.93 18.17
C SER A 111 5.19 1.31 17.80
N GLU A 112 4.72 0.34 18.59
CA GLU A 112 3.52 -0.46 18.31
C GLU A 112 2.23 0.36 18.09
N ARG A 113 2.11 1.53 18.73
CA ARG A 113 0.94 2.42 18.61
C ARG A 113 0.96 3.31 17.38
N ILE A 114 2.11 3.44 16.70
CA ILE A 114 2.18 4.29 15.52
C ILE A 114 1.35 3.65 14.39
N PRO A 115 0.47 4.41 13.70
CA PRO A 115 -0.29 3.91 12.55
C PRO A 115 0.60 3.43 11.39
N LEU A 116 0.43 2.18 10.96
CA LEU A 116 1.05 1.62 9.76
C LEU A 116 -0.01 1.09 8.80
N VAL A 117 0.25 1.23 7.50
CA VAL A 117 -0.50 0.61 6.40
C VAL A 117 0.48 -0.13 5.48
N ILE A 118 0.23 -1.40 5.19
CA ILE A 118 0.85 -2.12 4.08
C ILE A 118 -0.24 -2.36 3.03
N ALA A 119 -0.05 -1.84 1.82
CA ALA A 119 -1.03 -1.98 0.74
C ALA A 119 -0.38 -2.02 -0.65
N GLY A 120 -1.10 -2.54 -1.63
CA GLY A 120 -0.69 -2.59 -3.03
C GLY A 120 -0.93 -3.96 -3.67
N ASP A 121 -0.29 -4.22 -4.81
CA ASP A 121 -0.35 -5.52 -5.49
C ASP A 121 0.56 -6.53 -4.78
N LEU A 122 -0.02 -7.27 -3.86
CA LEU A 122 0.68 -8.29 -3.09
C LEU A 122 0.81 -9.60 -3.87
N ASN A 123 0.22 -9.72 -5.07
CA ASN A 123 0.17 -10.95 -5.85
C ASN A 123 -0.33 -12.17 -5.03
N ASP A 124 -1.24 -11.95 -4.07
CA ASP A 124 -1.71 -12.99 -3.15
C ASP A 124 -2.84 -13.82 -3.74
N ILE A 125 -2.52 -14.64 -4.73
CA ILE A 125 -3.48 -15.45 -5.52
C ILE A 125 -4.48 -16.23 -4.65
N TRP A 126 -4.10 -16.62 -3.43
CA TRP A 126 -4.89 -17.43 -2.51
C TRP A 126 -5.34 -16.70 -1.24
N GLY A 127 -5.01 -15.40 -1.08
CA GLY A 127 -5.36 -14.63 0.12
C GLY A 127 -4.72 -15.16 1.42
N MET A 128 -3.52 -15.75 1.33
CA MET A 128 -2.86 -16.42 2.46
C MET A 128 -1.85 -15.54 3.21
N LEU A 129 -1.37 -14.44 2.63
CA LEU A 129 -0.32 -13.61 3.23
C LEU A 129 -0.77 -12.95 4.53
N GLY A 130 -2.04 -12.56 4.60
CA GLY A 130 -2.68 -12.11 5.84
C GLY A 130 -2.46 -13.13 6.96
N ARG A 131 -3.04 -14.32 6.81
CA ARG A 131 -2.96 -15.41 7.81
C ARG A 131 -1.54 -15.85 8.12
N LEU A 132 -0.68 -15.98 7.11
CA LEU A 132 0.64 -16.61 7.29
C LEU A 132 1.73 -15.66 7.79
N ILE A 133 1.61 -14.36 7.53
CA ILE A 133 2.71 -13.41 7.77
C ILE A 133 2.22 -12.15 8.49
N LEU A 134 1.18 -11.49 7.97
CA LEU A 134 0.80 -10.15 8.43
C LEU A 134 0.02 -10.18 9.75
N HIS A 135 -0.95 -11.10 9.92
CA HIS A 135 -1.69 -11.26 11.18
C HIS A 135 -0.78 -11.66 12.34
N PRO A 136 0.15 -12.64 12.19
CA PRO A 136 1.15 -12.91 13.23
C PRO A 136 2.04 -11.72 13.59
N ALA A 137 2.25 -10.77 12.66
CA ALA A 137 3.01 -9.54 12.90
C ALA A 137 2.17 -8.39 13.51
N GLY A 138 0.89 -8.66 13.84
CA GLY A 138 -0.04 -7.70 14.44
C GLY A 138 -0.78 -6.82 13.44
N PHE A 139 -0.72 -7.11 12.14
CA PHE A 139 -1.51 -6.40 11.14
C PHE A 139 -2.91 -7.02 11.01
N GLN A 140 -3.90 -6.17 10.76
CA GLN A 140 -5.29 -6.54 10.52
C GLN A 140 -5.66 -6.18 9.08
N GLY A 141 -6.52 -6.97 8.43
CA GLY A 141 -6.97 -6.75 7.06
C GLY A 141 -8.47 -7.00 6.93
N SER A 142 -8.99 -7.16 5.70
CA SER A 142 -10.40 -7.47 5.50
C SER A 142 -10.83 -8.79 6.15
N GLN A 143 -12.08 -8.83 6.60
CA GLN A 143 -12.78 -10.07 6.88
C GLN A 143 -13.06 -10.80 5.54
N GLY A 144 -12.23 -11.79 5.22
CA GLY A 144 -12.32 -12.55 3.97
C GLY A 144 -11.50 -11.99 2.80
N THR A 145 -11.66 -12.63 1.64
CA THR A 145 -10.87 -12.31 0.43
C THR A 145 -11.61 -11.32 -0.48
N ILE A 146 -10.94 -10.21 -0.82
CA ILE A 146 -11.47 -9.22 -1.76
C ILE A 146 -10.82 -9.45 -3.12
N ARG A 147 -11.63 -9.81 -4.12
CA ARG A 147 -11.14 -10.08 -5.48
C ARG A 147 -11.06 -8.79 -6.27
N THR A 148 -9.90 -8.52 -6.84
CA THR A 148 -9.61 -7.32 -7.62
C THR A 148 -9.20 -7.61 -9.05
N PHE A 149 -8.80 -8.87 -9.35
CA PHE A 149 -8.26 -9.26 -10.64
C PHE A 149 -8.97 -10.48 -11.26
N PRO A 150 -9.15 -10.51 -12.60
CA PRO A 150 -9.08 -9.35 -13.50
C PRO A 150 -10.27 -8.42 -13.29
N ALA A 151 -10.14 -7.14 -13.59
CA ALA A 151 -11.12 -6.11 -13.27
C ALA A 151 -12.50 -6.35 -13.91
N TYR A 152 -12.53 -6.94 -15.11
CA TYR A 152 -13.76 -7.26 -15.81
C TYR A 152 -14.52 -8.44 -15.16
N THR A 153 -13.83 -9.40 -14.54
CA THR A 153 -14.43 -10.54 -13.82
C THR A 153 -13.57 -10.90 -12.61
N PRO A 154 -13.71 -10.19 -11.48
CA PRO A 154 -12.79 -10.33 -10.35
C PRO A 154 -12.90 -11.71 -9.68
N VAL A 155 -11.86 -12.53 -9.85
CA VAL A 155 -11.78 -13.90 -9.30
C VAL A 155 -10.60 -14.10 -8.35
N ARG A 156 -9.59 -13.23 -8.37
CA ARG A 156 -8.36 -13.33 -7.56
C ARG A 156 -8.11 -12.09 -6.67
N PRO A 157 -7.64 -12.26 -5.42
CA PRO A 157 -7.35 -11.17 -4.50
C PRO A 157 -5.87 -10.78 -4.56
N LEU A 158 -5.43 -10.20 -5.68
CA LEU A 158 -4.01 -9.85 -5.85
C LEU A 158 -3.62 -8.64 -4.99
N ASP A 159 -4.53 -7.68 -4.85
CA ASP A 159 -4.34 -6.48 -4.06
C ASP A 159 -4.70 -6.71 -2.59
N GLY A 160 -3.86 -6.17 -1.69
CA GLY A 160 -4.07 -6.27 -0.25
C GLY A 160 -4.03 -4.91 0.43
N PHE A 161 -4.68 -4.81 1.58
CA PHE A 161 -4.65 -3.63 2.44
C PHE A 161 -4.68 -4.09 3.90
N TYR A 162 -3.63 -3.75 4.64
CA TYR A 162 -3.43 -4.18 6.01
C TYR A 162 -3.02 -3.01 6.89
N VAL A 163 -3.59 -2.92 8.09
CA VAL A 163 -3.35 -1.85 9.06
C VAL A 163 -2.76 -2.38 10.37
N LYS A 164 -2.01 -1.55 11.08
CA LYS A 164 -1.49 -1.83 12.44
C LYS A 164 -1.39 -0.54 13.24
N GLY A 165 -1.36 -0.68 14.57
CA GLY A 165 -1.21 0.42 15.53
C GLY A 165 -2.53 1.11 15.82
N ASP A 166 -2.49 2.41 16.16
CA ASP A 166 -3.66 3.24 16.45
C ASP A 166 -4.42 3.62 15.15
N LEU A 167 -4.71 2.62 14.31
CA LEU A 167 -5.38 2.74 13.02
C LEU A 167 -6.38 1.59 12.86
N GLU A 168 -7.64 1.96 12.63
CA GLU A 168 -8.73 1.01 12.46
C GLU A 168 -9.23 1.02 11.01
N LEU A 169 -9.36 -0.17 10.43
CA LEU A 169 -9.93 -0.39 9.10
C LEU A 169 -11.45 -0.54 9.24
N LEU A 170 -12.20 0.52 8.96
CA LEU A 170 -13.66 0.52 9.07
C LEU A 170 -14.30 -0.26 7.92
N ASN A 171 -13.75 -0.11 6.72
CA ASN A 171 -14.32 -0.66 5.51
C ASN A 171 -13.22 -0.85 4.46
N LEU A 172 -13.35 -1.92 3.67
CA LEU A 172 -12.47 -2.20 2.54
C LEU A 172 -13.29 -2.82 1.41
N MET A 173 -13.30 -2.17 0.25
CA MET A 173 -14.07 -2.65 -0.90
C MET A 173 -13.35 -2.42 -2.22
N PRO A 174 -13.58 -3.26 -3.24
CA PRO A 174 -13.14 -2.97 -4.59
C PRO A 174 -14.08 -1.93 -5.23
N SER A 175 -13.52 -1.04 -6.04
CA SER A 175 -14.31 -0.07 -6.82
C SER A 175 -15.30 -0.80 -7.73
N ARG A 176 -16.54 -0.32 -7.73
CA ARG A 176 -17.64 -0.87 -8.57
C ARG A 176 -17.90 -0.02 -9.82
N LEU A 177 -17.15 1.05 -10.02
CA LEU A 177 -17.35 1.96 -11.14
C LEU A 177 -17.03 1.27 -12.47
N LYS A 178 -17.90 1.43 -13.47
CA LYS A 178 -17.65 0.91 -14.83
C LYS A 178 -16.33 1.43 -15.39
N LEU A 179 -16.02 2.71 -15.15
CA LEU A 179 -14.78 3.34 -15.57
C LEU A 179 -13.54 2.64 -14.97
N ALA A 180 -13.60 2.16 -13.73
CA ALA A 180 -12.49 1.47 -13.10
C ALA A 180 -12.11 0.18 -13.84
N ARG A 181 -13.08 -0.51 -14.45
CA ARG A 181 -12.86 -1.72 -15.26
C ARG A 181 -12.24 -1.43 -16.62
N LEU A 182 -12.41 -0.21 -17.13
CA LEU A 182 -11.81 0.25 -18.39
C LEU A 182 -10.40 0.82 -18.18
N ALA A 183 -10.16 1.43 -17.02
CA ALA A 183 -8.93 2.13 -16.72
C ALA A 183 -7.76 1.20 -16.32
N SER A 184 -8.05 -0.02 -15.87
CA SER A 184 -7.05 -0.95 -15.33
C SER A 184 -7.53 -2.40 -15.44
N ASP A 185 -6.58 -3.34 -15.46
CA ASP A 185 -6.82 -4.77 -15.32
C ASP A 185 -7.03 -5.21 -13.85
N HIS A 186 -6.76 -4.33 -12.89
CA HIS A 186 -7.10 -4.48 -11.46
C HIS A 186 -8.17 -3.49 -11.03
N LEU A 187 -9.13 -3.93 -10.20
CA LEU A 187 -10.04 -3.01 -9.51
C LEU A 187 -9.31 -2.28 -8.37
N PRO A 188 -9.40 -0.94 -8.29
CA PRO A 188 -8.89 -0.20 -7.14
C PRO A 188 -9.54 -0.66 -5.84
N LEU A 189 -8.74 -0.86 -4.79
CA LEU A 189 -9.23 -1.03 -3.42
C LEU A 189 -9.44 0.34 -2.77
N VAL A 190 -10.59 0.53 -2.15
CA VAL A 190 -10.97 1.73 -1.39
C VAL A 190 -11.11 1.33 0.07
N ALA A 191 -10.38 2.02 0.95
CA ALA A 191 -10.34 1.77 2.38
C ALA A 191 -10.80 3.01 3.15
N ASP A 192 -11.73 2.83 4.07
CA ASP A 192 -12.11 3.85 5.04
C ASP A 192 -11.40 3.56 6.37
N LEU A 193 -10.71 4.57 6.91
CA LEU A 193 -9.85 4.42 8.08
C LEU A 193 -10.27 5.38 9.19
N LEU A 194 -10.23 4.89 10.43
CA LEU A 194 -10.27 5.73 11.62
C LEU A 194 -8.87 5.80 12.24
N VAL A 195 -8.36 7.02 12.39
CA VAL A 195 -7.09 7.30 13.04
C VAL A 195 -7.38 7.73 14.48
N HIS A 196 -6.90 6.97 15.45
CA HIS A 196 -7.06 7.28 16.88
C HIS A 196 -6.05 8.31 17.37
#